data_AF-A0A455XB41-F1
#
_entry.id   AF-A0A455XB41-F1
#
_cell.length_a   1.000
_cell.length_b   1.000
_cell.length_c   1.000
_cell.angle_alpha   90.00
_cell.angle_beta   90.00
_cell.angle_gamma   90.00
#
_symmetry.space_group_name_H-M   'P 1'
#
loop_
_entity.id
_entity.type
_entity.pdbx_description
1 polymer ?
#
loop_
_entity_poly.entity_id
_entity_poly.type
_entity_poly.pdbx_seq_one_letter_code
_entity_poly.pdbx_strand_id
1 'polypeptide(L)'
;MKLNGWLRLWIVLSVCWLAFVGYFAYGDISSFYTKKTFDVAKEGVANVQVIFSEAQSDTEIKEHIANKLIPFIEKSPRNFADKVITAPYEEHIEKYAEKIIARYAMIALLPIVCLLAIGCSLVWVRRGFSGKSNA
;
A
#
# COMPACT_ATOMS: atom_id res chain seq x y z
N MET A 1 1.69 -7.88 38.52
CA MET A 1 0.84 -6.69 38.27
C MET A 1 -0.46 -7.12 37.60
N LYS A 2 -1.64 -6.87 38.19
CA LYS A 2 -2.92 -7.20 37.54
C LYS A 2 -3.25 -6.12 36.50
N LEU A 3 -3.18 -6.46 35.21
CA LEU A 3 -3.64 -5.57 34.15
C LEU A 3 -5.12 -5.22 34.31
N ASN A 4 -5.46 -3.93 34.28
CA ASN A 4 -6.84 -3.44 34.29
C ASN A 4 -7.64 -4.06 33.13
N GLY A 5 -8.88 -4.48 33.39
CA GLY A 5 -9.74 -5.14 32.39
C GLY A 5 -9.90 -4.34 31.09
N TRP A 6 -9.95 -3.01 31.19
CA TRP A 6 -9.98 -2.11 30.04
C TRP A 6 -8.72 -2.23 29.16
N LEU A 7 -7.53 -2.33 29.76
CA LEU A 7 -6.28 -2.41 28.99
C LEU A 7 -6.16 -3.76 28.27
N ARG A 8 -6.70 -4.84 28.85
CA ARG A 8 -6.82 -6.13 28.18
C ARG A 8 -7.73 -6.06 26.95
N LEU A 9 -8.89 -5.40 27.09
CA LEU A 9 -9.82 -5.19 25.97
C LEU A 9 -9.17 -4.37 24.85
N TRP A 10 -8.46 -3.29 25.20
CA TRP A 10 -7.75 -2.45 24.23
C TRP A 10 -6.68 -3.25 23.46
N ILE A 11 -5.89 -4.10 24.13
CA ILE A 11 -4.90 -4.95 23.47
C ILE A 11 -5.57 -5.89 22.47
N VAL A 12 -6.63 -6.61 22.89
CA VAL A 12 -7.33 -7.56 22.02
C VAL A 12 -7.91 -6.86 20.80
N LEU A 13 -8.58 -5.72 21.01
CA LEU A 13 -9.18 -4.94 19.91
C LEU A 13 -8.12 -4.40 18.95
N SER A 14 -6.97 -3.96 19.47
CA SER A 14 -5.85 -3.46 18.65
C SER A 14 -5.24 -4.57 17.79
N VAL A 15 -5.05 -5.77 18.35
CA VAL A 15 -4.55 -6.92 17.59
C VAL A 15 -5.55 -7.34 16.52
N CYS A 16 -6.84 -7.42 16.84
CA CYS A 16 -7.88 -7.71 15.86
C CYS A 16 -7.92 -6.66 14.73
N TRP A 17 -7.77 -5.38 15.06
CA TRP A 17 -7.71 -4.30 14.08
C TRP A 17 -6.47 -4.39 13.18
N LEU A 18 -5.29 -4.62 13.76
CA LEU A 18 -4.06 -4.79 12.98
C LEU A 18 -4.14 -6.00 12.05
N ALA A 19 -4.70 -7.12 12.51
CA ALA A 19 -4.90 -8.30 11.67
C ALA A 19 -5.85 -8.00 10.50
N PHE A 20 -6.94 -7.27 10.77
CA PHE A 20 -7.89 -6.85 9.74
C PHE A 20 -7.23 -5.92 8.71
N VAL A 21 -6.58 -4.84 9.15
CA VAL A 21 -5.91 -3.90 8.25
C VAL A 21 -4.77 -4.59 7.49
N GLY A 22 -4.01 -5.47 8.15
CA GLY A 22 -2.94 -6.24 7.53
C GLY A 22 -3.43 -7.14 6.40
N TYR A 23 -4.61 -7.76 6.55
CA TYR A 23 -5.23 -8.57 5.49
C TYR A 23 -5.55 -7.73 4.24
N PHE A 24 -6.16 -6.56 4.40
CA PHE A 24 -6.46 -5.67 3.27
C PHE A 24 -5.19 -5.08 2.65
N ALA A 25 -4.25 -4.62 3.49
CA ALA A 25 -2.97 -4.09 3.03
C ALA A 25 -2.20 -5.13 2.21
N TYR A 26 -2.18 -6.39 2.66
CA TYR A 26 -1.53 -7.47 1.92
C TYR A 26 -2.16 -7.66 0.54
N GLY A 27 -3.49 -7.65 0.43
CA GLY A 27 -4.19 -7.77 -0.85
C GLY A 27 -3.78 -6.68 -1.83
N ASP A 28 -3.86 -5.42 -1.41
CA ASP A 28 -3.52 -4.27 -2.24
C ASP A 28 -2.02 -4.20 -2.60
N ILE A 29 -1.16 -4.52 -1.64
CA ILE A 29 0.29 -4.54 -1.87
C ILE A 29 0.64 -5.69 -2.83
N SER A 30 0.06 -6.87 -2.64
CA SER A 30 0.35 -8.02 -3.49
C SER A 30 -0.02 -7.75 -4.95
N SER A 31 -1.21 -7.20 -5.23
CA SER A 31 -1.62 -6.82 -6.59
C SER A 31 -0.73 -5.73 -7.18
N PHE A 32 -0.24 -4.81 -6.35
CA PHE A 32 0.70 -3.77 -6.79
C PHE A 32 2.07 -4.33 -7.20
N TYR A 33 2.56 -5.36 -6.53
CA TYR A 33 3.82 -6.02 -6.87
C TYR A 33 3.67 -7.12 -7.94
N THR A 34 2.45 -7.59 -8.22
CA THR A 34 2.21 -8.55 -9.31
C THR A 34 2.56 -7.93 -10.66
N LYS A 35 3.33 -8.68 -11.45
CA LYS A 35 3.86 -8.27 -12.74
C LYS A 35 2.92 -8.75 -13.85
N LYS A 36 2.51 -7.83 -14.72
CA LYS A 36 1.79 -8.13 -15.96
C LYS A 36 2.70 -7.83 -17.15
N THR A 37 2.97 -8.86 -17.95
CA THR A 37 3.80 -8.75 -19.16
C THR A 37 2.95 -8.39 -20.37
N PHE A 38 3.39 -7.42 -21.15
CA PHE A 38 2.77 -7.03 -22.41
C PHE A 38 3.79 -7.19 -23.54
N ASP A 39 3.41 -7.98 -24.55
CA ASP A 39 4.16 -8.09 -25.79
C ASP A 39 3.79 -6.92 -26.69
N VAL A 40 4.74 -6.02 -26.91
CA VAL A 40 4.59 -4.92 -27.86
C VAL A 40 5.30 -5.34 -29.14
N ALA A 41 4.51 -5.74 -30.14
CA ALA A 41 4.96 -6.03 -31.48
C ALA A 41 4.56 -4.89 -32.42
N LYS A 42 5.51 -4.38 -33.20
CA LYS A 42 5.24 -3.40 -34.27
C LYS A 42 5.92 -3.87 -35.55
N GLU A 43 5.20 -3.83 -36.68
CA GLU A 43 5.74 -4.25 -37.97
C GLU A 43 7.07 -3.53 -38.28
N GLY A 44 8.14 -4.30 -38.53
CA GLY A 44 9.49 -3.79 -38.79
C GLY A 44 10.33 -3.47 -37.54
N VAL A 45 9.80 -3.67 -36.32
CA VAL A 45 10.49 -3.50 -35.05
C VAL A 45 10.48 -4.85 -34.30
N ALA A 46 11.57 -5.16 -33.60
CA ALA A 46 11.67 -6.39 -32.84
C ALA A 46 10.60 -6.48 -31.74
N ASN A 47 10.17 -7.70 -31.38
CA ASN A 47 9.23 -7.93 -30.28
C ASN A 47 9.87 -7.51 -28.96
N VAL A 48 9.18 -6.65 -28.20
CA VAL A 48 9.66 -6.17 -26.90
C VAL A 48 8.65 -6.57 -25.82
N GLN A 49 9.14 -7.23 -24.78
CA GLN A 49 8.36 -7.53 -23.58
C GLN A 49 8.46 -6.38 -22.60
N VAL A 50 7.33 -5.85 -22.16
CA VAL A 50 7.29 -4.74 -21.20
C VAL A 50 6.53 -5.20 -19.97
N ILE A 51 7.14 -5.02 -18.80
CA ILE A 51 6.52 -5.37 -17.52
C ILE A 51 5.85 -4.13 -16.94
N PHE A 52 4.57 -4.26 -16.62
CA PHE A 52 3.78 -3.27 -15.89
C PHE A 52 3.27 -3.87 -14.58
N SER A 53 2.86 -3.00 -13.65
CA SER A 53 2.18 -3.44 -12.43
C SER A 53 0.74 -3.81 -12.77
N GLU A 54 0.21 -4.89 -12.19
CA GLU A 54 -1.20 -5.28 -12.36
C GLU A 54 -2.17 -4.22 -11.80
N ALA A 55 -1.70 -3.38 -10.88
CA ALA A 55 -2.49 -2.27 -10.34
C ALA A 55 -2.70 -1.11 -11.34
N GLN A 56 -1.96 -1.06 -12.46
CA GLN A 56 -2.13 -0.03 -13.48
C GLN A 56 -3.33 -0.34 -14.38
N SER A 57 -4.09 0.68 -14.74
CA SER A 57 -5.23 0.50 -15.63
C SER A 57 -4.77 0.18 -17.05
N ASP A 58 -5.51 -0.68 -17.77
CA ASP A 58 -5.20 -1.01 -19.16
C ASP A 58 -5.16 0.25 -20.06
N THR A 59 -5.90 1.31 -19.71
CA THR A 59 -5.87 2.60 -20.42
C THR A 59 -4.54 3.33 -20.23
N GLU A 60 -4.05 3.44 -18.97
CA GLU A 60 -2.75 4.06 -18.68
C GLU A 60 -1.60 3.29 -19.32
N ILE A 61 -1.68 1.95 -19.31
CA ILE A 61 -0.69 1.09 -19.96
C ILE A 61 -0.66 1.36 -21.47
N LYS A 62 -1.82 1.38 -22.13
CA LYS A 62 -1.92 1.67 -23.57
C LYS A 62 -1.40 3.06 -23.92
N GLU A 63 -1.73 4.07 -23.12
CA GLU A 63 -1.27 5.43 -23.32
C GLU A 63 0.26 5.53 -23.15
N HIS A 64 0.81 4.89 -22.12
CA HIS A 64 2.25 4.86 -21.88
C HIS A 64 3.00 4.13 -23.00
N ILE A 65 2.44 3.01 -23.49
CA ILE A 65 3.00 2.29 -24.63
C ILE A 65 3.01 3.19 -25.87
N ALA A 66 1.87 3.80 -26.21
CA ALA A 66 1.72 4.61 -27.41
C ALA A 66 2.59 5.88 -27.40
N ASN A 67 2.62 6.59 -26.27
CA ASN A 67 3.21 7.93 -26.19
C ASN A 67 4.69 7.92 -25.77
N LYS A 68 5.12 6.92 -24.98
CA LYS A 68 6.51 6.85 -24.47
C LYS A 68 7.30 5.68 -25.05
N LEU A 69 6.79 4.44 -24.99
CA LEU A 69 7.58 3.29 -25.42
C LEU A 69 7.77 3.20 -26.93
N ILE A 70 6.70 3.34 -27.73
CA ILE A 70 6.82 3.21 -29.19
C ILE A 70 7.85 4.21 -29.75
N PRO A 71 7.79 5.52 -29.43
CA PRO A 71 8.80 6.47 -29.91
C PRO A 71 10.21 6.19 -29.39
N PHE A 72 10.34 5.59 -28.20
CA PHE A 72 11.63 5.25 -27.61
C PHE A 72 12.27 4.04 -28.30
N ILE A 73 11.47 3.01 -28.60
CA ILE A 73 11.91 1.81 -29.32
C ILE A 73 12.28 2.17 -30.76
N GLU A 74 11.49 3.02 -31.43
CA GLU A 74 11.77 3.50 -32.80
C GLU A 74 13.12 4.19 -32.95
N LYS A 75 13.55 4.93 -31.91
CA LYS A 75 14.86 5.61 -31.94
C LYS A 75 16.04 4.64 -31.89
N SER A 76 15.86 3.40 -31.41
CA SER A 76 16.97 2.44 -31.25
C SER A 76 16.49 0.98 -31.25
N PRO A 77 15.91 0.47 -32.36
CA PRO A 77 15.24 -0.83 -32.39
C PRO A 77 16.19 -2.01 -32.09
N ARG A 78 17.46 -1.92 -32.51
CA ARG A 78 18.48 -2.95 -32.25
C ARG A 78 18.81 -3.12 -30.76
N ASN A 79 18.63 -2.08 -29.95
CA ASN A 79 18.95 -2.14 -28.52
C ASN A 79 17.87 -2.81 -27.68
N PHE A 80 16.66 -2.95 -28.23
CA PHE A 80 15.48 -3.46 -27.54
C PHE A 80 14.99 -4.82 -28.07
N ALA A 81 15.56 -5.29 -29.19
CA ALA A 81 15.25 -6.61 -29.72
C ALA A 81 15.46 -7.69 -28.64
N ASP A 82 14.40 -8.46 -28.39
CA ASP A 82 14.35 -9.57 -27.44
C ASP A 82 14.69 -9.19 -25.98
N LYS A 83 14.57 -7.90 -25.62
CA LYS A 83 14.76 -7.45 -24.24
C LYS A 83 13.45 -7.26 -23.50
N VAL A 84 13.52 -7.56 -22.20
CA VAL A 84 12.48 -7.27 -21.23
C VAL A 84 12.72 -5.89 -20.64
N ILE A 85 11.77 -4.98 -20.79
CA ILE A 85 11.82 -3.63 -20.21
C ILE A 85 11.05 -3.63 -18.89
N THR A 86 11.76 -3.38 -17.78
CA THR A 86 11.20 -3.30 -16.42
C THR A 86 11.05 -1.87 -15.90
N ALA A 87 11.64 -0.89 -16.58
CA ALA A 87 11.62 0.52 -16.18
C ALA A 87 10.22 1.08 -15.82
N PRO A 88 9.13 0.85 -16.58
CA PRO A 88 7.82 1.40 -16.22
C PRO A 88 7.22 0.78 -14.95
N TYR A 89 7.54 -0.49 -14.66
CA TYR A 89 7.18 -1.14 -13.40
C TYR A 89 7.97 -0.55 -12.23
N GLU A 90 9.28 -0.41 -12.37
CA GLU A 90 10.16 0.16 -11.34
C GLU A 90 9.78 1.61 -11.01
N GLU A 91 9.57 2.46 -12.02
CA GLU A 91 9.14 3.86 -11.84
C GLU A 91 7.77 3.94 -11.13
N HIS A 92 6.84 3.04 -11.46
CA HIS A 92 5.54 2.99 -10.80
C HIS A 92 5.67 2.59 -9.32
N ILE A 93 6.52 1.61 -9.02
CA ILE A 93 6.73 1.17 -7.64
C ILE A 93 7.39 2.27 -6.81
N GLU A 94 8.47 2.86 -7.29
CA GLU A 94 9.19 3.91 -6.56
C GLU A 94 8.27 5.09 -6.25
N LYS A 95 7.39 5.47 -7.18
CA LYS A 95 6.52 6.63 -7.02
C LYS A 95 5.33 6.40 -6.09
N TYR A 96 4.73 5.20 -6.10
CA TYR A 96 3.45 4.96 -5.42
C TYR A 96 3.54 4.02 -4.22
N ALA A 97 4.56 3.17 -4.11
CA ALA A 97 4.69 2.21 -3.01
C ALA A 97 4.76 2.91 -1.65
N GLU A 98 5.59 3.96 -1.52
CA GLU A 98 5.73 4.70 -0.26
C GLU A 98 4.40 5.31 0.18
N LYS A 99 3.64 5.88 -0.75
CA LYS A 99 2.33 6.49 -0.47
C LYS A 99 1.29 5.47 -0.02
N ILE A 100 1.27 4.29 -0.64
CA ILE A 100 0.37 3.19 -0.26
C ILE A 100 0.72 2.68 1.14
N ILE A 101 2.00 2.43 1.40
CA ILE A 101 2.49 1.96 2.71
C ILE A 101 2.17 2.99 3.79
N ALA A 102 2.44 4.27 3.55
CA ALA A 102 2.15 5.35 4.50
C ALA A 102 0.66 5.47 4.83
N ARG A 103 -0.22 5.31 3.82
CA ARG A 103 -1.67 5.32 4.01
C ARG A 103 -2.12 4.19 4.92
N TYR A 104 -1.64 2.97 4.67
CA TYR A 104 -1.98 1.80 5.49
C TYR A 104 -1.41 1.90 6.90
N ALA A 105 -0.20 2.42 7.07
CA ALA A 105 0.39 2.68 8.38
C ALA A 105 -0.45 3.67 9.21
N MET A 106 -0.93 4.76 8.60
CA MET A 106 -1.82 5.71 9.26
C MET A 106 -3.15 5.06 9.67
N ILE A 107 -3.79 4.30 8.78
CA ILE A 107 -5.08 3.62 9.07
C ILE A 107 -4.91 2.54 10.14
N ALA A 108 -3.77 1.85 10.18
CA ALA A 108 -3.48 0.84 11.18
C ALA A 108 -3.29 1.46 12.58
N LEU A 109 -2.51 2.54 12.69
CA LEU A 109 -2.10 3.09 13.98
C LEU A 109 -3.10 4.08 14.57
N LEU A 110 -3.73 4.92 13.76
CA LEU A 110 -4.54 6.03 14.25
C LEU A 110 -5.73 5.58 15.11
N PRO A 111 -6.53 4.57 14.72
CA PRO A 111 -7.64 4.07 15.54
C PRO A 111 -7.17 3.49 16.88
N ILE A 112 -6.03 2.79 16.89
CA ILE A 112 -5.45 2.18 18.09
C ILE A 112 -5.06 3.26 19.11
N VAL A 113 -4.39 4.31 18.64
CA VAL A 113 -3.97 5.45 19.46
C VAL A 113 -5.19 6.24 19.95
N CYS A 114 -6.17 6.50 19.09
CA CYS A 114 -7.41 7.18 19.48
C CYS A 114 -8.19 6.41 20.56
N LEU A 115 -8.34 5.09 20.39
CA LEU A 115 -9.00 4.24 21.38
C LEU A 115 -8.27 4.24 22.72
N LEU A 116 -6.94 4.22 22.69
CA LEU A 116 -6.12 4.32 23.90
C LEU A 116 -6.34 5.67 24.60
N ALA A 117 -6.28 6.78 23.85
CA ALA A 117 -6.46 8.13 24.37
C ALA A 117 -7.85 8.33 24.99
N ILE A 118 -8.90 7.81 24.35
CA ILE A 118 -10.28 7.89 24.86
C ILE A 118 -10.39 7.14 26.18
N GLY A 119 -9.94 5.88 26.25
CA GLY A 119 -10.10 5.15 27.49
C GLY A 119 -9.16 5.59 28.61
N CYS A 120 -7.97 6.13 28.31
CA CYS A 120 -7.16 6.86 29.29
C CYS A 120 -7.91 8.08 29.84
N SER A 121 -8.57 8.85 28.97
CA SER A 121 -9.40 10.00 29.38
C SER A 121 -10.55 9.57 30.29
N LEU A 122 -11.25 8.47 29.97
CA LEU A 122 -12.33 7.94 30.80
C LEU A 122 -11.86 7.47 32.17
N VAL A 123 -10.71 6.79 32.22
CA VAL A 123 -10.11 6.34 33.49
C VAL A 123 -9.70 7.55 34.34
N TRP A 124 -9.13 8.59 33.73
CA TRP A 124 -8.76 9.83 34.40
C TRP A 124 -10.00 10.55 34.97
N VAL A 125 -11.05 10.73 34.17
CA VAL A 125 -12.33 11.32 34.60
C VAL A 125 -12.94 10.52 35.76
N ARG A 126 -13.01 9.18 35.64
CA ARG A 126 -13.56 8.32 36.70
C ARG A 126 -12.78 8.46 38.01
N ARG A 127 -11.45 8.55 37.94
CA ARG A 127 -10.60 8.75 39.12
C ARG A 127 -10.79 10.12 39.75
N GLY A 128 -10.97 11.17 38.94
CA GLY A 128 -11.29 12.52 39.40
C GLY A 128 -12.60 12.56 40.21
N PHE A 129 -13.65 11.88 39.74
CA PHE A 129 -14.94 11.82 40.44
C PHE A 129 -15.01 10.78 41.58
N SER A 130 -14.14 9.76 41.58
CA SER A 130 -14.04 8.78 42.68
C SER A 130 -13.18 9.28 43.84
N GLY A 131 -12.75 10.55 43.81
CA GLY A 131 -12.05 11.20 44.90
C GLY A 131 -12.91 11.33 46.15
N LYS A 132 -12.92 10.28 46.97
CA LYS A 132 -13.20 10.24 48.42
C LYS A 132 -14.26 11.22 48.93
N SER A 133 -15.49 10.75 49.04
CA SER A 133 -16.35 11.05 50.19
C SER A 133 -15.75 10.37 51.42
N ASN A 134 -14.68 10.96 51.97
CA ASN A 134 -14.20 10.70 53.32
C ASN A 134 -14.26 12.05 54.04
N ALA A 135 -15.47 12.48 54.35
CA ALA A 135 -15.78 13.45 55.40
C ALA A 135 -16.87 12.81 56.27
#